data_AF-A0A9E1KB91-F1
#
_entry.id   AF-A0A9E1KB91-F1
#
_cell.length_a   1.000
_cell.length_b   1.000
_cell.length_c   1.000
_cell.angle_alpha   90.00
_cell.angle_beta   90.00
_cell.angle_gamma   90.00
#
_symmetry.space_group_name_H-M   'P 1'
#
loop_
_entity.id
_entity.type
_entity.pdbx_description
1 polymer ?
#
loop_
_entity_poly.entity_id
_entity_poly.type
_entity_poly.pdbx_seq_one_letter_code
_entity_poly.pdbx_strand_id
1 'polypeptide(L)'
;MAYDLTNFLVIGISSRALFDLSMENEIYEKQGLEAYCKYQLEHENDILQPGTGFALIEAMLKINQIDNENRHIEVVIVSRNSADTSLRISNSIDAYKLDITRAAFTG
;
A
#
# COMPACT_ATOMS: atom_id res chain seq x y z
N MET A 1 10.23 14.08 -16.94
CA MET A 1 9.24 13.57 -17.93
C MET A 1 8.17 12.83 -17.15
N ALA A 2 6.90 12.91 -17.57
CA ALA A 2 5.84 12.10 -16.96
C ALA A 2 6.16 10.61 -17.20
N TYR A 3 5.93 9.77 -16.19
CA TYR A 3 6.08 8.33 -16.36
C TYR A 3 4.96 7.83 -17.27
N ASP A 4 5.32 7.20 -18.38
CA ASP A 4 4.36 6.69 -19.35
C ASP A 4 3.70 5.42 -18.81
N LEU A 5 2.36 5.46 -18.67
CA LEU A 5 1.56 4.35 -18.16
C LEU A 5 0.78 3.63 -19.27
N THR A 6 0.89 4.04 -20.53
CA THR A 6 0.03 3.57 -21.63
C THR A 6 0.14 2.06 -21.89
N ASN A 7 1.27 1.45 -21.58
CA ASN A 7 1.51 0.02 -21.82
C ASN A 7 1.26 -0.86 -20.59
N PHE A 8 0.80 -0.29 -19.47
CA PHE A 8 0.58 -1.04 -18.23
C PHE A 8 -0.91 -1.21 -17.96
N LEU A 9 -1.29 -2.35 -17.40
CA LEU A 9 -2.52 -2.42 -16.62
C LEU A 9 -2.26 -1.75 -15.27
N VAL A 10 -2.81 -0.55 -15.10
CA VAL A 10 -2.66 0.23 -13.87
C VAL A 10 -3.78 -0.10 -12.89
N ILE A 11 -3.41 -0.55 -11.69
CA ILE A 11 -4.32 -0.90 -10.60
C ILE A 11 -4.13 0.10 -9.46
N GLY A 12 -5.15 0.91 -9.21
CA GLY A 12 -5.25 1.71 -7.99
C GLY A 12 -5.84 0.88 -6.85
N ILE A 13 -5.14 0.77 -5.72
CA ILE A 13 -5.63 0.04 -4.54
C ILE A 13 -5.55 0.90 -3.28
N SER A 14 -6.57 0.84 -2.42
CA SER A 14 -6.51 1.49 -1.12
C SER A 14 -5.58 0.74 -0.16
N SER A 15 -4.89 1.48 0.72
CA SER A 15 -4.04 0.88 1.75
C SER A 15 -4.77 -0.15 2.63
N ARG A 16 -6.04 0.13 2.97
CA ARG A 16 -6.91 -0.76 3.76
C ARG A 16 -7.42 -2.00 3.00
N ALA A 17 -7.40 -1.98 1.67
CA ALA A 17 -7.68 -3.17 0.88
C ALA A 17 -6.43 -4.03 0.76
N LEU A 18 -5.26 -3.42 0.61
CA LEU A 18 -3.98 -4.14 0.54
C LEU A 18 -3.60 -4.76 1.88
N PHE A 19 -3.79 -4.04 2.97
CA PHE A 19 -3.44 -4.45 4.33
C PHE A 19 -4.61 -4.29 5.29
N ASP A 20 -4.67 -5.15 6.31
CA ASP A 20 -5.62 -4.99 7.40
C ASP A 20 -5.20 -3.82 8.29
N LEU A 21 -6.05 -2.80 8.31
CA LEU A 21 -5.90 -1.57 9.09
C LEU A 21 -7.16 -1.31 9.95
N SER A 22 -7.84 -2.39 10.35
CA SER A 22 -9.13 -2.29 11.04
C SER A 22 -8.99 -1.67 12.43
N MET A 23 -7.93 -2.01 13.16
CA MET A 23 -7.65 -1.47 14.49
C MET A 23 -7.29 0.02 14.42
N GLU A 24 -6.46 0.39 13.46
CA GLU A 24 -6.03 1.77 13.25
C GLU A 24 -7.22 2.65 12.86
N ASN A 25 -8.13 2.14 12.03
CA ASN A 25 -9.38 2.83 11.72
C ASN A 25 -10.25 3.01 12.95
N GLU A 26 -10.34 2.01 13.83
CA GLU A 26 -11.08 2.12 15.09
C GLU A 26 -10.47 3.18 16.02
N ILE A 27 -9.13 3.25 16.10
CA ILE A 27 -8.42 4.30 16.85
C ILE A 27 -8.74 5.68 16.26
N TYR A 28 -8.69 5.83 14.94
CA TYR A 28 -9.04 7.08 14.28
C TYR A 28 -10.48 7.51 14.55
N GLU A 29 -11.44 6.60 14.42
CA GLU A 29 -12.86 6.89 14.63
C GLU A 29 -13.19 7.22 16.10
N LYS A 30 -12.53 6.57 17.06
CA LYS A 30 -12.83 6.77 18.49
C LYS A 30 -12.00 7.87 19.16
N GLN A 31 -10.74 8.03 18.75
CA GLN A 31 -9.74 8.84 19.45
C GLN A 31 -9.18 9.97 18.57
N GLY A 32 -9.52 10.01 17.28
CA GLY A 32 -9.13 11.05 16.36
C GLY A 32 -7.73 10.88 15.74
N LEU A 33 -7.33 11.87 14.95
CA LEU A 33 -6.13 11.83 14.11
C LEU A 33 -4.83 11.74 14.93
N GLU A 34 -4.73 12.44 16.06
CA GLU A 34 -3.49 12.48 16.86
C GLU A 34 -3.15 11.11 17.45
N ALA A 35 -4.14 10.43 18.03
CA ALA A 35 -3.98 9.07 18.54
C ALA A 35 -3.65 8.07 17.43
N TYR A 36 -4.30 8.20 16.27
CA TYR A 36 -3.99 7.41 15.08
C TYR A 36 -2.54 7.58 14.63
N CYS A 37 -2.05 8.81 14.49
CA CYS A 37 -0.68 9.09 14.07
C CYS A 37 0.33 8.55 15.06
N LYS A 38 0.11 8.76 16.36
CA LYS A 38 0.97 8.23 17.42
C LYS A 38 1.05 6.70 17.37
N TYR A 39 -0.09 6.03 17.24
CA TYR A 39 -0.14 4.58 17.11
C TYR A 39 0.64 4.09 15.89
N GLN A 40 0.47 4.73 14.73
CA GLN A 40 1.18 4.38 13.50
C GLN A 40 2.70 4.54 13.63
N LEU A 41 3.18 5.58 14.33
CA LEU A 41 4.61 5.80 14.58
C LEU A 41 5.18 4.77 15.55
N GLU A 42 4.47 4.46 16.64
CA GLU A 42 4.90 3.46 17.62
C GLU A 42 5.01 2.05 17.02
N HIS A 43 4.17 1.75 16.02
CA HIS A 43 4.09 0.45 15.35
C HIS A 43 4.68 0.49 13.94
N GLU A 44 5.53 1.48 13.60
CA GLU A 44 6.04 1.69 12.24
C GLU A 44 6.77 0.45 11.66
N ASN A 45 7.45 -0.30 12.53
CA ASN A 45 8.20 -1.50 12.17
C ASN A 45 7.35 -2.78 12.21
N ASP A 46 6.09 -2.69 12.63
CA ASP A 46 5.20 -3.83 12.71
C ASP A 46 4.56 -4.09 11.35
N ILE A 47 4.84 -5.28 10.81
CA ILE A 47 4.34 -5.70 9.51
C ILE A 47 2.83 -5.88 9.58
N LEU A 48 2.12 -5.17 8.70
CA LEU A 48 0.68 -5.25 8.58
C LEU A 48 0.24 -6.62 8.07
N GLN A 49 -0.92 -7.07 8.55
CA GLN A 49 -1.49 -8.32 8.06
C GLN A 49 -2.08 -8.13 6.65
N PRO A 50 -2.10 -9.18 5.81
CA PRO A 50 -2.71 -9.13 4.49
C PRO A 50 -4.18 -8.72 4.56
N GLY A 51 -4.55 -7.72 3.75
CA GLY A 51 -5.94 -7.28 3.60
C GLY A 51 -6.72 -8.12 2.58
N THR A 52 -7.98 -7.73 2.35
CA THR A 52 -8.89 -8.44 1.44
C THR A 52 -8.43 -8.46 -0.03
N GLY A 53 -7.70 -7.43 -0.47
CA GLY A 53 -7.15 -7.31 -1.81
C GLY A 53 -5.74 -7.89 -1.97
N PHE A 54 -5.09 -8.31 -0.89
CA PHE A 54 -3.68 -8.69 -0.91
C PHE A 54 -3.39 -9.83 -1.89
N ALA A 55 -4.13 -10.94 -1.79
CA ALA A 55 -3.90 -12.12 -2.63
C ALA A 55 -4.08 -11.83 -4.12
N LEU A 56 -5.03 -10.95 -4.47
CA LEU A 56 -5.24 -10.52 -5.85
C LEU A 56 -4.05 -9.69 -6.36
N ILE A 57 -3.59 -8.71 -5.58
CA ILE A 57 -2.45 -7.87 -5.96
C ILE A 57 -1.16 -8.69 -6.06
N GLU A 58 -0.92 -9.59 -5.11
CA GLU A 58 0.23 -10.48 -5.14
C GLU A 58 0.22 -11.36 -6.41
N ALA A 59 -0.94 -11.93 -6.76
CA ALA A 59 -1.09 -12.74 -7.97
C ALA A 59 -0.88 -11.92 -9.25
N MET A 60 -1.38 -10.67 -9.30
CA MET A 60 -1.19 -9.77 -10.45
C MET A 60 0.29 -9.36 -10.59
N LEU A 61 0.96 -9.00 -9.49
CA LEU A 61 2.37 -8.63 -9.52
C LEU A 61 3.29 -9.80 -9.94
N LYS A 62 2.90 -11.05 -9.67
CA LYS A 62 3.62 -12.24 -10.16
C LYS A 62 3.65 -12.32 -11.70
N ILE A 63 2.72 -11.69 -12.41
CA ILE A 63 2.73 -11.63 -13.89
C ILE A 63 4.00 -10.92 -14.40
N ASN A 64 4.48 -9.90 -13.68
CA ASN A 64 5.71 -9.19 -14.03
C ASN A 64 6.96 -10.07 -13.92
N GLN A 65 6.89 -11.23 -13.24
CA GLN A 65 8.01 -12.16 -13.12
C GLN A 65 8.04 -13.21 -14.24
N ILE A 66 6.96 -13.30 -15.04
CA ILE A 66 6.86 -14.23 -16.17
C ILE A 66 7.60 -13.66 -17.38
N ASP A 67 7.48 -12.36 -17.60
CA ASP A 67 8.20 -11.60 -18.64
C ASP A 67 9.15 -10.61 -17.98
N ASN A 68 10.43 -10.97 -17.88
CA ASN A 68 11.45 -10.13 -17.26
C ASN A 68 11.87 -8.93 -18.13
N GLU A 69 11.48 -8.90 -19.40
CA GLU A 69 11.84 -7.81 -20.32
C GLU A 69 10.81 -6.68 -20.27
N ASN A 70 9.53 -7.01 -20.00
CA ASN A 70 8.46 -6.02 -19.94
C ASN A 70 7.64 -6.16 -18.65
N ARG A 71 7.53 -5.06 -17.91
CA ARG A 71 6.58 -4.93 -16.82
C ARG A 71 5.18 -4.68 -17.42
N HIS A 72 4.19 -5.48 -17.00
CA HIS A 72 2.82 -5.43 -17.54
C HIS A 72 1.82 -4.83 -16.54
N ILE A 73 2.06 -5.06 -15.25
CA ILE A 73 1.18 -4.63 -14.17
C ILE A 73 1.85 -3.50 -13.39
N GLU A 74 1.14 -2.40 -13.21
CA GLU A 74 1.55 -1.31 -12.32
C GLU A 74 0.53 -1.15 -11.21
N VAL A 75 0.97 -1.23 -9.96
CA VAL A 75 0.10 -1.05 -8.79
C VAL A 75 0.44 0.29 -8.13
N VAL A 76 -0.59 1.09 -7.88
CA VAL A 76 -0.49 2.38 -7.20
C VAL A 76 -1.33 2.32 -5.93
N ILE A 77 -0.69 2.52 -4.79
CA ILE A 77 -1.42 2.66 -3.53
C ILE A 77 -2.05 4.04 -3.49
N VAL A 78 -3.35 4.11 -3.22
CA VAL A 78 -4.08 5.37 -3.04
C VAL A 78 -4.52 5.46 -1.59
N SER A 79 -4.00 6.44 -0.86
CA SER A 79 -4.28 6.62 0.56
C SER A 79 -4.73 8.04 0.86
N ARG A 80 -5.73 8.14 1.74
CA ARG A 80 -6.14 9.43 2.33
C ARG A 80 -5.27 9.86 3.51
N ASN A 81 -4.36 9.01 3.97
CA ASN A 81 -3.51 9.30 5.12
C ASN A 81 -2.30 10.13 4.69
N SER A 82 -1.77 10.96 5.61
CA SER A 82 -0.59 11.78 5.35
C SER A 82 0.65 10.90 5.11
N ALA A 83 1.64 11.46 4.41
CA ALA A 83 2.92 10.81 4.15
C ALA A 83 3.62 10.33 5.45
N ASP A 84 3.38 11.00 6.58
CA ASP A 84 3.97 10.65 7.87
C ASP A 84 3.58 9.25 8.39
N THR A 85 2.44 8.72 7.94
CA THR A 85 1.97 7.37 8.32
C THR A 85 2.21 6.31 7.25
N SER A 86 2.94 6.67 6.18
CA SER A 86 3.18 5.80 5.03
C SER A 86 4.30 4.78 5.25
N LEU A 87 5.23 5.05 6.18
CA LEU A 87 6.39 4.20 6.42
C LEU A 87 6.01 2.76 6.80
N ARG A 88 5.00 2.58 7.66
CA ARG A 88 4.52 1.24 8.02
C ARG A 88 3.96 0.45 6.84
N ILE A 89 3.26 1.13 5.93
CA ILE A 89 2.75 0.53 4.69
C ILE A 89 3.92 0.15 3.79
N SER A 90 4.90 1.04 3.60
CA SER A 90 6.12 0.77 2.83
C SER A 90 6.93 -0.40 3.40
N ASN A 91 7.18 -0.41 4.72
CA ASN A 91 7.85 -1.50 5.41
C ASN A 91 7.13 -2.84 5.21
N SER A 92 5.79 -2.82 5.22
CA SER A 92 5.00 -4.02 4.96
C SER A 92 5.12 -4.49 3.50
N ILE A 93 5.06 -3.59 2.53
CA ILE A 93 5.28 -3.89 1.10
C ILE A 93 6.64 -4.57 0.91
N ASP A 94 7.69 -3.99 1.50
CA ASP A 94 9.05 -4.51 1.41
C ASP A 94 9.17 -5.89 2.07
N ALA A 95 8.57 -6.08 3.24
CA ALA A 95 8.56 -7.36 3.95
C ALA A 95 7.87 -8.48 3.13
N TYR A 96 6.78 -8.16 2.44
CA TYR A 96 6.09 -9.09 1.54
C TYR A 96 6.70 -9.15 0.14
N LYS A 97 7.73 -8.35 -0.15
CA LYS A 97 8.39 -8.26 -1.47
C LYS A 97 7.40 -7.95 -2.59
N LEU A 98 6.41 -7.13 -2.29
CA LEU A 98 5.45 -6.67 -3.29
C LEU A 98 6.14 -5.62 -4.17
N ASP A 99 6.16 -5.86 -5.47
CA ASP A 99 6.75 -4.98 -6.48
C ASP A 99 5.86 -3.76 -6.77
N ILE A 100 5.65 -2.96 -5.71
CA ILE A 100 4.85 -1.74 -5.71
C ILE A 100 5.79 -0.55 -5.51
N THR A 101 5.89 0.30 -6.52
CA THR A 101 6.86 1.41 -6.54
C THR A 101 6.20 2.78 -6.39
N ARG A 102 4.87 2.83 -6.29
CA ARG A 102 4.11 4.08 -6.31
C ARG A 102 3.03 4.13 -5.24
N ALA A 103 2.92 5.31 -4.65
CA ALA A 103 1.82 5.70 -3.81
C ALA A 103 1.36 7.12 -4.15
N ALA A 104 0.06 7.35 -4.08
CA ALA A 104 -0.60 8.63 -4.20
C ALA A 104 -1.29 8.93 -2.86
N PHE A 105 -0.80 9.95 -2.17
CA PHE A 105 -1.38 10.44 -0.92
C PHE A 105 -2.20 11.69 -1.22
N THR A 106 -3.46 11.70 -0.77
CA THR A 106 -4.41 12.79 -1.04
C THR A 106 -4.71 13.64 0.19
N GLY A 107 -4.01 13.42 1.31
CA GLY A 107 -4.21 14.08 2.60
C GLY A 107 -3.03 14.94 3.00
#